data_AF-A0A099XKK7-F1
#
_entry.id   AF-A0A099XKK7-F1
#
_cell.length_a   1.000
_cell.length_b   1.000
_cell.length_c   1.000
_cell.angle_alpha   90.00
_cell.angle_beta   90.00
_cell.angle_gamma   90.00
#
_symmetry.space_group_name_H-M   'P 1'
#
loop_
_entity.id
_entity.type
_entity.pdbx_description
1 polymer ?
#
loop_
_entity_poly.entity_id
_entity_poly.type
_entity_poly.pdbx_seq_one_letter_code
_entity_poly.pdbx_strand_id
1 'polypeptide(L)' 'MKYLQTVSVKERGILTSAYKQEIKQHMRIEKSKSVSKIKSMILNHHEKIESQAGTILQVSLFVVAIILIAS' A
#
# COMPACT_ATOMS: atom_id res chain seq x y z
N MET A 1 -9.96 -56.62 -11.29
CA MET A 1 -10.66 -55.62 -10.45
C MET A 1 -9.69 -54.48 -10.17
N LYS A 2 -10.02 -53.26 -10.60
CA LYS A 2 -9.18 -52.07 -10.34
C LYS A 2 -9.29 -51.74 -8.85
N TYR A 3 -8.14 -51.69 -8.18
CA TYR A 3 -8.05 -51.30 -6.77
C TYR A 3 -8.63 -49.90 -6.60
N LEU A 4 -9.73 -49.78 -5.85
CA LEU A 4 -10.23 -48.52 -5.36
C LEU A 4 -9.17 -47.98 -4.40
N GLN A 5 -8.36 -47.04 -4.89
CA GLN A 5 -7.41 -46.30 -4.06
C GLN A 5 -8.23 -45.38 -3.15
N THR A 6 -8.69 -45.92 -2.02
CA THR A 6 -9.29 -45.15 -0.95
C THR A 6 -8.16 -44.37 -0.29
N VAL A 7 -7.98 -43.13 -0.72
CA VAL A 7 -7.10 -42.19 -0.02
C VAL A 7 -7.71 -42.04 1.37
N SER A 8 -7.12 -42.67 2.39
CA SER A 8 -7.68 -42.61 3.74
C SER A 8 -7.64 -41.16 4.21
N VAL A 9 -8.82 -40.54 4.24
CA VAL A 9 -9.05 -39.15 4.68
C VAL A 9 -8.88 -39.02 6.21
N LYS A 10 -8.10 -39.91 6.85
CA LYS A 10 -8.20 -40.16 8.30
C LYS A 10 -7.18 -39.41 9.18
N GLU A 11 -6.16 -38.73 8.66
CA GLU A 11 -5.15 -38.07 9.53
C GLU A 11 -4.56 -36.76 8.99
N ARG A 12 -5.23 -36.09 8.04
CA ARG A 12 -4.77 -34.76 7.62
C ARG A 12 -5.32 -33.72 8.59
N GLY A 13 -4.47 -33.25 9.51
CA GLY A 13 -4.80 -32.11 10.37
C GLY A 13 -5.29 -30.91 9.56
N ILE A 14 -6.02 -29.99 10.21
CA ILE A 14 -6.72 -28.83 9.59
C ILE A 14 -5.83 -28.07 8.59
N LEU A 15 -4.52 -28.04 8.84
CA LEU A 15 -3.52 -27.44 7.98
C LEU A 15 -2.98 -28.45 6.94
N THR A 16 -3.76 -28.68 5.88
CA THR A 16 -3.25 -29.38 4.69
C THR A 16 -2.16 -28.57 4.00
N SER A 17 -1.30 -29.21 3.19
CA SER A 17 -0.23 -28.49 2.46
C SER A 17 -0.77 -27.36 1.59
N ALA A 18 -1.90 -27.59 0.91
CA ALA A 18 -2.59 -26.59 0.12
C ALA A 18 -3.09 -25.43 1.00
N TYR A 19 -3.73 -25.73 2.13
CA TYR A 19 -4.25 -24.70 3.03
C TYR A 19 -3.12 -23.89 3.70
N LYS A 20 -1.99 -24.51 4.04
CA LYS A 20 -0.79 -23.79 4.52
C LYS A 20 -0.25 -22.81 3.47
N GLN A 21 -0.30 -23.19 2.19
CA GLN A 21 0.16 -22.35 1.10
C GLN A 21 -0.77 -21.14 0.89
N GLU A 22 -2.08 -21.35 0.99
CA GLU A 22 -3.07 -20.26 1.00
C GLU A 22 -2.82 -19.28 2.14
N ILE A 23 -2.69 -19.76 3.38
CA ILE A 23 -2.41 -18.90 4.55
C ILE A 23 -1.14 -18.06 4.32
N LYS A 24 -0.08 -18.67 3.80
CA LYS A 24 1.17 -17.97 3.48
C LYS A 24 0.97 -16.88 2.42
N GLN A 25 0.18 -17.16 1.39
CA GLN A 25 -0.15 -16.19 0.35
C GLN A 25 -0.98 -15.03 0.90
N HIS A 26 -2.02 -15.31 1.69
CA HIS A 26 -2.84 -14.29 2.34
C HIS A 26 -2.02 -13.39 3.26
N MET A 27 -1.13 -13.96 4.09
CA MET A 27 -0.21 -13.17 4.92
C MET A 27 0.68 -12.23 4.09
N ARG A 28 1.20 -12.71 2.95
CA ARG A 28 2.04 -11.89 2.06
C ARG A 28 1.24 -10.74 1.45
N ILE A 29 0.02 -11.00 1.00
CA ILE A 29 -0.87 -10.00 0.41
C ILE A 29 -1.23 -8.94 1.44
N GLU A 30 -1.70 -9.33 2.62
CA GLU A 30 -2.09 -8.39 3.69
C GLU A 30 -0.90 -7.55 4.17
N LYS A 31 0.29 -8.16 4.32
CA LYS A 31 1.51 -7.41 4.64
C LYS A 31 1.84 -6.37 3.57
N SER A 32 1.77 -6.75 2.30
CA SER A 32 2.01 -5.82 1.19
C SER A 32 0.99 -4.69 1.16
N LYS A 33 -0.30 -4.99 1.40
CA LYS A 33 -1.39 -4.02 1.46
C LYS A 33 -1.21 -3.00 2.59
N SER A 34 -0.79 -3.46 3.77
CA SER A 34 -0.48 -2.59 4.90
C SER A 34 0.65 -1.60 4.57
N VAL A 35 1.78 -2.10 4.04
CA VAL A 35 2.91 -1.25 3.63
C VAL A 35 2.51 -0.28 2.52
N SER A 36 1.76 -0.75 1.53
CA SER A 36 1.26 0.09 0.44
C SER A 36 0.37 1.22 0.94
N LYS A 37 -0.52 0.96 1.92
CA LYS A 37 -1.38 1.97 2.54
C LYS A 37 -0.58 3.06 3.25
N ILE A 38 0.47 2.68 3.99
CA ILE A 38 1.36 3.64 4.65
C ILE A 38 2.08 4.50 3.61
N LYS A 39 2.64 3.86 2.56
CA LYS A 39 3.30 4.57 1.46
C LYS A 39 2.37 5.57 0.78
N SER A 40 1.13 5.17 0.46
CA SER A 40 0.15 6.08 -0.16
C SER A 40 -0.23 7.22 0.78
N MET A 41 -0.32 6.97 2.08
CA MET A 41 -0.64 8.02 3.06
C MET A 41 0.47 9.07 3.11
N ILE A 42 1.74 8.66 3.05
CA ILE A 42 2.88 9.57 3.00
C ILE A 42 2.90 10.36 1.68
N LEU A 43 2.76 9.67 0.54
CA LEU A 43 2.80 10.31 -0.78
C LEU A 43 1.68 11.36 -0.93
N ASN A 44 0.45 11.00 -0.57
CA ASN A 44 -0.70 11.90 -0.65
C ASN A 44 -0.58 13.10 0.31
N HIS A 45 0.16 12.93 1.43
CA HIS A 45 0.44 14.04 2.34
C HIS A 45 1.53 14.96 1.78
N HIS A 46 2.54 14.39 1.12
CA HIS A 46 3.58 15.15 0.44
C HIS A 46 3.02 16.00 -0.69
N GLU A 47 2.17 15.46 -1.57
CA GLU A 47 1.51 16.24 -2.64
C GLU A 47 0.69 17.42 -2.08
N LYS A 48 0.00 17.23 -0.95
CA LYS A 48 -0.74 18.32 -0.28
C LYS A 48 0.18 19.39 0.28
N ILE A 49 1.30 19.00 0.90
CA ILE A 49 2.29 19.93 1.43
C ILE A 49 3.00 20.68 0.29
N GLU A 50 3.38 19.99 -0.78
CA GLU A 50 3.98 20.60 -1.97
C GLU A 50 3.03 21.60 -2.63
N SER A 51 1.75 21.26 -2.75
CA SER A 51 0.73 22.17 -3.28
C SER A 51 0.57 23.43 -2.42
N GLN A 52 0.55 23.27 -1.09
CA GLN A 52 0.43 24.40 -0.17
C GLN A 52 1.71 25.27 -0.17
N ALA A 53 2.88 24.66 -0.14
CA ALA A 53 4.17 25.35 -0.21
C ALA A 53 4.33 26.10 -1.54
N GLY A 54 3.96 25.48 -2.67
CA GLY A 54 3.97 26.11 -3.98
C GLY A 54 3.06 27.34 -4.05
N THR A 55 1.87 27.26 -3.46
CA THR A 55 0.94 28.40 -3.38
C THR A 55 1.52 29.55 -2.54
N ILE A 56 2.10 29.24 -1.37
CA ILE A 56 2.74 30.24 -0.51
C ILE A 56 3.91 30.92 -1.24
N LEU A 57 4.72 30.14 -1.95
CA LEU A 57 5.88 30.65 -2.70
C LEU A 57 5.43 31.56 -3.86
N GLN A 58 4.38 31.17 -4.58
CA GLN A 58 3.80 31.97 -5.66
C GLN A 58 3.27 33.32 -5.16
N VAL A 59 2.51 33.33 -4.07
CA VAL A 59 1.97 34.56 -3.49
C VAL A 59 3.10 35.45 -2.97
N SER A 60 4.07 34.87 -2.27
CA SER A 60 5.22 35.61 -1.73
C SER A 60 6.04 36.27 -2.84
N LEU A 61 6.31 35.53 -3.93
CA LEU A 61 7.03 36.05 -5.09
C LEU A 61 6.26 37.19 -5.78
N PHE A 62 4.93 37.05 -5.87
CA PHE A 62 4.07 38.07 -6.46
C PHE A 62 4.11 39.38 -5.67
N VAL A 63 4.05 39.30 -4.33
CA VAL A 63 4.17 40.48 -3.46
C VAL A 63 5.54 41.14 -3.60
N VAL A 64 6.62 40.35 -3.62
CA VAL A 64 7.98 40.88 -3.85
C VAL A 64 8.08 41.58 -5.20
N ALA A 65 7.51 41.01 -6.27
CA ALA A 65 7.50 41.62 -7.59
C ALA A 65 6.74 42.97 -7.59
N ILE A 66 5.59 43.05 -6.91
CA ILE A 66 4.85 44.31 -6.77
C ILE A 66 5.71 45.36 -6.06
N ILE A 67 6.37 44.99 -4.96
CA ILE A 67 7.25 45.90 -4.22
C ILE A 67 8.34 46.42 -5.14
N LEU A 68 9.03 45.54 -5.88
CA LEU A 68 10.12 45.91 -6.80
C LEU A 68 9.66 46.80 -7.96
N ILE A 69 8.42 46.65 -8.42
CA ILE A 69 7.86 47.49 -9.49
C ILE A 69 7.37 48.84 -8.95
N ALA A 70 6.87 48.87 -7.71
CA ALA A 70 6.29 50.06 -7.09
C ALA A 70 7.30 50.93 -6.31
N SER A 71 8.47 50.37 -5.96
CA SER A 71 9.61 51.08 -5.35
C SER A 71 10.53 51.69 -6.40
#